data_AF-G8H444-F1
#
_entry.id   AF-G8H444-F1
#
_cell.length_a   1.000
_cell.length_b   1.000
_cell.length_c   1.000
_cell.angle_alpha   90.00
_cell.angle_beta   90.00
_cell.angle_gamma   90.00
#
_symmetry.space_group_name_H-M   'P 1'
#
loop_
_entity.id
_entity.type
_entity.pdbx_description
1 polymer ?
#
loop_
_entity_poly.entity_id
_entity_poly.type
_entity_poly.pdbx_seq_one_letter_code
_entity_poly.pdbx_strand_id
1 'polypeptide(L)' 'MLNEIYGAPSLTRINCIPPAELTGPHLVAEYRELPRVFALVRAAIQRGEAPQDSRNPQQYTLGAGHVRFFYARLGY' A
#
# COMPACT_ATOMS: atom_id res chain seq x y z
N MET A 1 15.56 9.39 18.11
CA MET A 1 16.09 9.98 16.86
C MET A 1 16.93 9.00 16.02
N LEU A 2 16.74 7.67 16.17
CA LEU A 2 17.44 6.65 15.35
C LEU A 2 16.49 5.59 14.75
N ASN A 3 15.18 5.64 15.07
CA ASN A 3 14.18 4.71 14.55
C ASN A 3 13.57 5.15 13.19
N GLU A 4 14.00 6.27 12.61
CA GLU A 4 13.45 6.78 11.35
C GLU A 4 14.31 6.47 10.11
N ILE A 5 15.54 5.96 10.28
CA ILE A 5 16.50 5.81 9.16
C ILE A 5 16.59 4.37 8.62
N TYR A 6 16.17 3.34 9.37
CA TYR A 6 16.31 1.92 8.96
C TYR A 6 15.03 1.07 9.05
N GLY A 7 13.86 1.68 9.19
CA GLY A 7 12.61 0.93 9.32
C GLY A 7 11.35 1.69 8.93
N ALA A 8 11.47 2.83 8.24
CA ALA A 8 10.30 3.46 7.66
C ALA A 8 9.70 2.49 6.63
N PRO A 9 8.43 2.07 6.75
CA PRO A 9 7.79 1.29 5.70
C PRO A 9 7.95 2.10 4.42
N SER A 10 8.56 1.49 3.40
CA SER A 10 8.80 2.17 2.13
C SER A 10 7.50 2.82 1.68
N LEU A 11 7.50 4.15 1.50
CA LEU A 11 6.34 4.88 1.00
C LEU A 11 5.81 4.12 -0.21
N THR A 12 4.58 3.68 -0.10
CA THR A 12 3.86 2.99 -1.16
C THR A 12 2.58 3.76 -1.32
N ARG A 13 2.45 4.45 -2.44
CA ARG A 13 1.25 5.18 -2.84
C ARG A 13 0.63 4.46 -4.04
N ILE A 14 -0.60 4.02 -3.86
CA ILE A 14 -1.45 3.50 -4.92
C ILE A 14 -2.46 4.61 -5.22
N ASN A 15 -2.42 5.13 -6.44
CA ASN A 15 -3.32 6.18 -6.90
C ASN A 15 -4.65 5.55 -7.34
N CYS A 16 -5.73 6.28 -7.13
CA CYS A 16 -7.08 5.85 -7.51
C CYS A 16 -7.62 6.58 -8.74
N ILE A 17 -6.73 7.16 -9.56
CA ILE A 17 -7.08 7.85 -10.80
C ILE A 17 -6.54 7.07 -12.01
N PRO A 18 -7.12 7.23 -13.21
CA PRO A 18 -6.62 6.55 -14.40
C PRO A 18 -5.11 6.80 -14.61
N PRO A 19 -4.31 5.78 -14.96
CA PRO A 19 -2.86 5.95 -15.18
C PRO A 19 -2.51 7.00 -16.24
N ALA A 20 -3.40 7.22 -17.21
CA ALA A 20 -3.25 8.23 -18.26
C ALA A 20 -3.32 9.69 -17.74
N GLU A 21 -3.86 9.91 -16.54
CA GLU A 21 -3.94 11.22 -15.88
C GLU A 21 -2.73 11.51 -14.98
N LEU A 22 -1.85 10.52 -14.78
CA LEU A 22 -0.64 10.69 -13.99
C LEU A 22 0.44 11.41 -14.78
N THR A 23 1.17 12.29 -14.10
CA THR A 23 2.44 12.79 -14.63
C THR A 23 3.42 11.63 -14.78
N GLY A 24 4.36 11.74 -15.73
CA GLY A 24 5.40 10.72 -15.94
C GLY A 24 6.10 10.26 -14.65
N PRO A 25 6.55 11.19 -13.76
CA PRO A 25 7.15 10.82 -12.49
C PRO A 25 6.22 10.03 -11.56
N HIS A 26 4.94 10.41 -11.48
CA HIS A 26 3.97 9.70 -10.64
C HIS A 26 3.65 8.31 -11.18
N LEU A 27 3.53 8.16 -12.50
CA LEU A 27 3.32 6.86 -13.14
C LEU A 27 4.48 5.89 -12.86
N VAL A 28 5.73 6.36 -13.03
CA VAL A 28 6.92 5.55 -12.77
C VAL A 28 7.08 5.21 -11.29
N ALA A 29 6.76 6.15 -10.40
CA ALA A 29 6.78 5.91 -8.95
C ALA A 29 5.76 4.83 -8.57
N GLU A 30 4.51 4.96 -9.02
CA GLU A 30 3.47 3.97 -8.75
C GLU A 30 3.82 2.60 -9.33
N TYR A 31 4.34 2.52 -10.55
CA TYR A 31 4.78 1.26 -11.15
C TYR A 31 5.82 0.51 -10.28
N ARG A 32 6.71 1.24 -9.60
CA ARG A 32 7.73 0.66 -8.70
C ARG A 32 7.17 0.32 -7.31
N GLU A 33 6.16 1.05 -6.86
CA GLU A 33 5.60 0.94 -5.51
C GLU A 33 4.45 -0.06 -5.42
N LEU A 34 3.54 -0.07 -6.39
CA LEU A 34 2.34 -0.92 -6.41
C LEU A 34 2.65 -2.40 -6.14
N PRO A 35 3.67 -3.04 -6.74
CA PRO A 35 3.95 -4.46 -6.51
C PRO A 35 4.30 -4.80 -5.04
N ARG A 36 4.70 -3.82 -4.22
CA ARG A 36 5.06 -4.05 -2.81
C ARG A 36 3.88 -4.53 -1.98
N VAL A 37 2.64 -4.15 -2.34
CA VAL A 37 1.44 -4.59 -1.62
C VAL A 37 1.29 -6.11 -1.59
N PHE A 38 1.71 -6.81 -2.66
CA PHE A 38 1.62 -8.27 -2.72
C PHE A 38 2.55 -8.96 -1.71
N ALA A 39 3.77 -8.44 -1.54
CA ALA A 39 4.70 -8.96 -0.55
C ALA A 39 4.18 -8.71 0.88
N LEU A 40 3.61 -7.53 1.12
CA LEU A 40 3.03 -7.17 2.40
C LEU A 40 1.81 -8.03 2.76
N VAL A 41 0.91 -8.28 1.81
CA VAL A 41 -0.25 -9.17 2.01
C VAL A 41 0.20 -10.62 2.22
N ARG A 42 1.19 -11.13 1.48
CA ARG A 42 1.76 -12.45 1.74
C ARG A 42 2.30 -12.58 3.17
N ALA A 43 3.03 -11.57 3.65
CA ALA A 43 3.52 -11.54 5.03
C ALA A 43 2.37 -11.43 6.06
N ALA A 44 1.29 -10.71 5.73
CA ALA A 44 0.10 -10.62 6.58
C ALA A 44 -0.62 -11.98 6.70
N ILE A 45 -0.78 -12.70 5.59
CA ILE A 45 -1.36 -14.05 5.57
C ILE A 45 -0.53 -15.00 6.43
N GLN A 46 0.81 -14.94 6.36
CA GLN A 46 1.69 -15.73 7.21
C GLN A 46 1.54 -15.43 8.72
N ARG A 47 1.07 -14.23 9.07
CA ARG A 47 0.73 -13.84 10.45
C ARG A 47 -0.72 -14.17 10.84
N GLY A 48 -1.50 -14.82 9.96
CA GLY A 48 -2.90 -15.16 10.20
C GLY A 48 -3.88 -14.03 9.96
N GLU A 49 -3.47 -12.96 9.27
CA GLU A 49 -4.38 -11.87 8.89
C GLU A 49 -5.29 -12.29 7.73
N ALA A 50 -6.54 -11.82 7.75
CA ALA A 50 -7.51 -12.06 6.69
C ALA A 50 -7.96 -10.72 6.05
N PRO A 51 -8.60 -10.72 4.86
CA PRO A 51 -9.09 -9.48 4.23
C PRO A 51 -9.96 -8.60 5.13
N GLN A 52 -10.75 -9.22 6.01
CA GLN A 52 -11.65 -8.59 6.98
C GLN A 52 -10.98 -8.17 8.30
N ASP A 53 -9.65 -8.23 8.40
CA ASP A 53 -8.92 -7.81 9.59
C ASP A 53 -9.27 -6.37 9.98
N SER A 54 -9.55 -6.13 11.26
CA SER A 54 -9.99 -4.82 11.77
C SER A 54 -8.96 -3.71 11.60
N ARG A 55 -7.69 -4.05 11.37
CA ARG A 55 -6.63 -3.09 11.03
C ARG A 55 -6.71 -2.59 9.60
N ASN A 56 -7.55 -3.17 8.74
CA ASN A 56 -7.76 -2.71 7.37
C ASN A 56 -8.82 -1.60 7.35
N PRO A 57 -8.48 -0.37 6.92
CA PRO A 57 -9.47 0.70 6.83
C PRO A 57 -10.64 0.34 5.91
N GLN A 58 -11.84 0.70 6.33
CA GLN A 58 -13.07 0.53 5.53
C GLN A 58 -13.23 1.65 4.50
N GLN A 59 -12.72 2.84 4.82
CA GLN A 59 -12.73 4.01 3.96
C GLN A 59 -11.31 4.32 3.47
N TYR A 60 -11.21 4.89 2.28
CA TYR A 60 -9.94 5.29 1.70
C TYR A 60 -9.24 6.35 2.57
N THR A 61 -7.93 6.24 2.70
CA THR A 61 -7.10 7.17 3.48
C THR A 61 -5.75 7.38 2.81
N LEU A 62 -5.11 8.52 3.11
CA LEU A 62 -3.72 8.82 2.75
C LEU A 62 -2.86 8.82 4.02
N GLY A 63 -1.59 8.41 3.88
CA GLY A 63 -0.68 8.27 5.02
C GLY A 63 -0.92 6.97 5.77
N ALA A 64 -1.08 7.05 7.09
CA ALA A 64 -1.25 5.87 7.94
C ALA A 64 -2.49 5.06 7.51
N GLY A 65 -2.30 3.76 7.29
CA GLY A 65 -3.36 2.86 6.85
C GLY A 65 -3.60 2.81 5.33
N HIS A 66 -2.99 3.70 4.54
CA HIS A 66 -3.20 3.75 3.08
C HIS A 66 -2.94 2.40 2.41
N VAL A 67 -1.76 1.79 2.62
CA VAL A 67 -1.44 0.50 2.00
C VAL A 67 -2.33 -0.63 2.53
N ARG A 68 -2.71 -0.57 3.82
CA ARG A 68 -3.60 -1.57 4.44
C ARG A 68 -5.01 -1.53 3.86
N PHE A 69 -5.48 -0.37 3.39
CA PHE A 69 -6.76 -0.29 2.68
C PHE A 69 -6.79 -1.22 1.45
N PHE A 70 -5.65 -1.43 0.79
CA PHE A 70 -5.54 -2.29 -0.39
C PHE A 70 -5.31 -3.78 -0.06
N TYR A 71 -5.10 -4.16 1.21
CA TYR A 71 -4.89 -5.57 1.57
C TYR A 71 -6.08 -6.46 1.20
N ALA A 72 -7.30 -5.92 1.27
CA ALA A 72 -8.54 -6.60 0.90
C ALA A 72 -8.95 -6.37 -0.57
N ARG A 73 -8.13 -5.65 -1.37
CA ARG A 73 -8.50 -5.10 -2.68
C ARG A 73 -7.42 -5.33 -3.73
N LEU A 74 -6.78 -6.51 -3.72
CA LEU A 74 -5.68 -6.83 -4.64
C LEU A 74 -6.07 -6.93 -6.13
N GLY A 75 -7.37 -6.97 -6.43
CA GLY A 75 -7.91 -6.94 -7.79
C GLY A 75 -8.43 -5.58 -8.24
N TYR A 76 -8.18 -4.52 -7.44
CA TYR A 76 -8.37 -3.13 -7.87
C TYR A 76 -7.32 -2.77 -8.93
#